data_AF-A0A252F5G9-F1
#
_entry.id   AF-A0A252F5G9-F1
#
_cell.length_a   1.000
_cell.length_b   1.000
_cell.length_c   1.000
_cell.angle_alpha   90.00
_cell.angle_beta   90.00
_cell.angle_gamma   90.00
#
_symmetry.space_group_name_H-M   'P 1'
#
loop_
_entity.id
_entity.type
_entity.pdbx_description
1 polymer ?
#
loop_
_entity_poly.entity_id
_entity_poly.type
_entity_poly.pdbx_seq_one_letter_code
_entity_poly.pdbx_strand_id
1 'polypeptide(L)'
;MFCTLLCLASSAFAYSRTAAINYSNQYALDPNPTYKFYGGADCTNFVSQCFYAGGMKKTASWTTSYNNDGQQCGTTNWNKADSFKNYVKSLSWNRLGNWSKNGVTGTYAYVNNSANLTASNTGKVVIFYDWTGNGEMNHSSFYVVNNAKTSNTSLDGNVTGDLINQHSNERYHVIWNRDKANAQRKYTRIYAFELPA
;
A
#
# COMPACT_ATOMS: atom_id res chain seq x y z
N MET A 1 -51.56 -17.91 9.06
CA MET A 1 -50.72 -17.78 7.85
C MET A 1 -49.41 -17.12 8.30
N PHE A 2 -48.34 -17.91 8.52
CA PHE A 2 -47.06 -17.38 9.00
C PHE A 2 -46.26 -16.85 7.81
N CYS A 3 -46.01 -15.54 7.80
CA CYS A 3 -45.15 -14.89 6.82
C CYS A 3 -43.70 -15.01 7.29
N THR A 4 -42.97 -15.99 6.76
CA THR A 4 -41.53 -16.14 7.02
C THR A 4 -40.80 -15.05 6.23
N LEU A 5 -40.37 -14.01 6.94
CA LEU A 5 -39.52 -12.97 6.38
C LEU A 5 -38.14 -13.59 6.10
N LEU A 6 -37.87 -13.93 4.84
CA LEU A 6 -36.56 -14.37 4.38
C LEU A 6 -35.63 -13.15 4.40
N CYS A 7 -34.95 -12.94 5.53
CA CYS A 7 -33.94 -11.91 5.67
C CYS A 7 -32.72 -12.33 4.83
N LEU A 8 -32.62 -11.81 3.60
CA LEU A 8 -31.40 -11.90 2.81
C LEU A 8 -30.32 -11.06 3.51
N ALA A 9 -29.62 -11.66 4.47
CA ALA A 9 -28.43 -11.09 5.05
C ALA A 9 -27.40 -10.93 3.93
N SER A 10 -27.28 -9.70 3.41
CA SER A 10 -26.18 -9.34 2.52
C SER A 10 -24.89 -9.59 3.28
N SER A 11 -24.17 -10.65 2.93
CA SER A 11 -22.85 -10.91 3.48
C SER A 11 -21.99 -9.69 3.16
N ALA A 12 -21.70 -8.86 4.16
CA ALA A 12 -20.65 -7.87 4.04
C ALA A 12 -19.37 -8.67 3.73
N PHE A 13 -18.92 -8.63 2.47
CA PHE A 13 -17.74 -9.38 2.07
C PHE A 13 -16.57 -8.82 2.89
N ALA A 14 -16.08 -9.61 3.83
CA ALA A 14 -14.96 -9.23 4.67
C ALA A 14 -13.73 -9.03 3.79
N TYR A 15 -12.87 -8.08 4.17
CA TYR A 15 -11.66 -7.80 3.42
C TYR A 15 -10.73 -9.03 3.37
N SER A 16 -10.34 -9.44 2.17
CA SER A 16 -9.45 -10.57 1.92
C SER A 16 -8.00 -10.11 1.70
N ARG A 17 -7.18 -10.22 2.75
CA ARG A 17 -5.73 -9.99 2.68
C ARG A 17 -5.07 -10.82 1.59
N THR A 18 -5.49 -12.08 1.44
CA THR A 18 -4.98 -13.00 0.43
C THR A 18 -5.29 -12.52 -0.98
N ALA A 19 -6.52 -12.05 -1.25
CA ALA A 19 -6.86 -11.51 -2.57
C ALA A 19 -6.04 -10.26 -2.89
N ALA A 20 -5.85 -9.37 -1.91
CA ALA A 20 -5.02 -8.18 -2.07
C ALA A 20 -3.55 -8.50 -2.37
N ILE A 21 -2.96 -9.47 -1.64
CA ILE A 21 -1.58 -9.93 -1.87
C ILE A 21 -1.47 -10.63 -3.24
N ASN A 22 -2.43 -11.47 -3.61
CA ASN A 22 -2.42 -12.15 -4.91
C ASN A 22 -2.47 -11.14 -6.06
N TYR A 23 -3.35 -10.14 -5.98
CA TYR A 23 -3.41 -9.04 -6.94
C TYR A 23 -2.08 -8.29 -7.01
N SER A 24 -1.56 -7.89 -5.85
CA SER A 24 -0.29 -7.19 -5.72
C SER A 24 0.86 -7.98 -6.36
N ASN A 25 0.93 -9.29 -6.13
CA ASN A 25 1.97 -10.15 -6.69
C ASN A 25 1.82 -10.34 -8.20
N GLN A 26 0.58 -10.48 -8.68
CA GLN A 26 0.29 -10.65 -10.10
C GLN A 26 0.72 -9.42 -10.92
N TYR A 27 0.47 -8.22 -10.40
CA TYR A 27 0.64 -6.99 -11.18
C TYR A 27 1.84 -6.13 -10.77
N ALA A 28 2.71 -6.60 -9.84
CA ALA A 28 3.86 -5.82 -9.36
C ALA A 28 4.88 -5.46 -10.46
N LEU A 29 5.04 -6.34 -11.45
CA LEU A 29 6.00 -6.19 -12.56
C LEU A 29 5.31 -5.78 -13.86
N ASP A 30 4.07 -6.22 -14.06
CA ASP A 30 3.28 -5.97 -15.26
C ASP A 30 1.95 -5.30 -14.85
N PRO A 31 1.75 -4.00 -15.13
CA PRO A 31 0.55 -3.28 -14.70
C PRO A 31 -0.75 -3.86 -15.26
N ASN A 32 -1.84 -3.84 -14.48
CA ASN A 32 -3.14 -4.32 -14.93
C ASN A 32 -3.71 -3.41 -16.04
N PRO A 33 -3.95 -3.92 -17.27
CA PRO A 33 -4.41 -3.11 -18.39
C PRO A 33 -5.82 -2.53 -18.21
N THR A 34 -6.61 -3.06 -17.27
CA THR A 34 -7.93 -2.54 -16.91
C THR A 34 -7.87 -1.12 -16.32
N TYR A 35 -6.74 -0.75 -15.71
CA TYR A 35 -6.53 0.55 -15.11
C TYR A 35 -5.57 1.37 -15.97
N LYS A 36 -5.78 2.68 -16.01
CA LYS A 36 -4.81 3.58 -16.63
C LYS A 36 -3.49 3.48 -15.86
N PHE A 37 -2.42 3.14 -16.56
CA PHE A 37 -1.07 3.11 -16.01
C PHE A 37 -0.42 4.49 -16.14
N TYR A 38 0.18 4.97 -15.05
CA TYR A 38 0.84 6.28 -14.99
C TYR A 38 2.37 6.22 -15.01
N GLY A 39 2.97 5.08 -15.42
CA GLY A 39 4.43 4.95 -15.50
C GLY A 39 5.11 5.17 -14.15
N GLY A 40 6.14 6.02 -14.14
CA GLY A 40 6.89 6.38 -12.94
C GLY A 40 6.08 7.02 -11.81
N ALA A 41 4.81 7.39 -12.03
CA ALA A 41 3.93 8.02 -11.05
C ALA A 41 2.74 7.12 -10.62
N ASP A 42 2.81 5.80 -10.85
CA ASP A 42 1.67 4.88 -10.64
C ASP A 42 1.54 4.32 -9.20
N CYS A 43 2.42 4.72 -8.29
CA CYS A 43 2.55 4.12 -6.96
C CYS A 43 1.21 3.93 -6.20
N THR A 44 0.40 4.97 -6.09
CA THR A 44 -0.85 4.92 -5.32
C THR A 44 -1.99 4.32 -6.12
N ASN A 45 -1.98 4.47 -7.45
CA ASN A 45 -2.94 3.78 -8.32
C ASN A 45 -2.83 2.26 -8.12
N PHE A 46 -1.62 1.71 -8.15
CA PHE A 46 -1.36 0.31 -7.85
C PHE A 46 -1.80 -0.11 -6.46
N VAL A 47 -1.37 0.63 -5.42
CA VAL A 47 -1.76 0.32 -4.02
C VAL A 47 -3.29 0.33 -3.87
N SER A 48 -3.98 1.29 -4.50
CA SER A 48 -5.43 1.37 -4.44
C SER A 48 -6.10 0.16 -5.10
N GLN A 49 -5.56 -0.30 -6.23
CA GLN A 49 -6.03 -1.54 -6.87
C GLN A 49 -5.84 -2.76 -5.96
N CYS A 50 -4.72 -2.86 -5.22
CA CYS A 50 -4.51 -3.94 -4.26
C CYS A 50 -5.57 -3.96 -3.15
N PHE A 51 -5.88 -2.80 -2.55
CA PHE A 51 -6.95 -2.70 -1.54
C PHE A 51 -8.33 -3.01 -2.13
N TYR A 52 -8.61 -2.53 -3.35
CA TYR A 52 -9.87 -2.83 -4.01
C TYR A 52 -10.03 -4.32 -4.33
N ALA A 53 -8.98 -4.98 -4.81
CA ALA A 53 -8.96 -6.43 -5.03
C ALA A 53 -9.10 -7.22 -3.71
N GLY A 54 -8.63 -6.64 -2.60
CA GLY A 54 -8.91 -7.14 -1.25
C GLY A 54 -10.36 -6.97 -0.80
N GLY A 55 -11.19 -6.23 -1.52
CA GLY A 55 -12.60 -6.00 -1.18
C GLY A 55 -12.87 -4.69 -0.44
N MET A 56 -11.90 -3.76 -0.37
CA MET A 56 -12.18 -2.42 0.15
C MET A 56 -13.20 -1.72 -0.75
N LYS A 57 -14.32 -1.26 -0.16
CA LYS A 57 -15.39 -0.61 -0.92
C LYS A 57 -14.95 0.76 -1.44
N LYS A 58 -15.26 1.03 -2.71
CA LYS A 58 -15.12 2.37 -3.29
C LYS A 58 -16.03 3.35 -2.58
N THR A 59 -15.60 4.59 -2.50
CA THR A 59 -16.38 5.72 -1.97
C THR A 59 -16.46 6.83 -3.00
N ALA A 60 -17.27 7.87 -2.77
CA ALA A 60 -17.36 9.00 -3.69
C ALA A 60 -15.99 9.67 -3.96
N SER A 61 -15.10 9.70 -2.97
CA SER A 61 -13.79 10.37 -3.08
C SER A 61 -12.63 9.42 -3.39
N TRP A 62 -12.80 8.11 -3.19
CA TRP A 62 -11.84 7.06 -3.56
C TRP A 62 -12.54 6.05 -4.47
N THR A 63 -12.47 6.31 -5.78
CA THR A 63 -13.14 5.51 -6.81
C THR A 63 -12.43 5.69 -8.15
N THR A 64 -12.93 5.01 -9.17
CA THR A 64 -12.49 5.12 -10.56
C THR A 64 -13.68 5.44 -11.47
N SER A 65 -13.39 6.04 -12.62
CA SER A 65 -14.29 6.15 -13.77
C SER A 65 -13.59 5.66 -15.03
N TYR A 66 -14.34 5.36 -16.09
CA TYR A 66 -13.75 4.97 -17.36
C TYR A 66 -13.31 6.20 -18.16
N ASN A 67 -12.11 6.14 -18.75
CA ASN A 67 -11.69 7.10 -19.79
C ASN A 67 -12.20 6.66 -21.18
N ASN A 68 -11.86 7.44 -22.20
CA ASN A 68 -12.24 7.16 -23.59
C ASN A 68 -11.64 5.84 -24.14
N ASP A 69 -10.54 5.37 -23.55
CA ASP A 69 -9.88 4.12 -23.93
C ASP A 69 -10.46 2.90 -23.18
N GLY A 70 -11.53 3.08 -22.40
CA GLY A 70 -12.16 2.02 -21.62
C GLY A 70 -11.38 1.60 -20.38
N GLN A 71 -10.37 2.35 -19.98
CA GLN A 71 -9.56 2.10 -18.78
C GLN A 71 -10.09 2.84 -17.56
N GLN A 72 -9.99 2.21 -16.40
CA GLN A 72 -10.33 2.82 -15.12
C GLN A 72 -9.27 3.87 -14.71
N CYS A 73 -9.71 5.11 -14.51
CA CYS A 73 -8.91 6.23 -14.03
C CYS A 73 -9.39 6.62 -12.62
N GLY A 74 -8.48 6.60 -11.64
CA GLY A 74 -8.79 6.95 -10.26
C GLY A 74 -9.05 8.43 -10.00
N THR A 75 -9.77 8.72 -8.91
CA THR A 75 -9.79 10.04 -8.29
C THR A 75 -8.43 10.41 -7.68
N THR A 76 -8.30 11.64 -7.17
CA THR A 76 -7.08 12.10 -6.50
C THR A 76 -6.68 11.19 -5.32
N ASN A 77 -7.65 10.77 -4.48
CA ASN A 77 -7.35 9.86 -3.36
C ASN A 77 -6.95 8.45 -3.83
N TRP A 78 -7.34 8.04 -5.05
CA TRP A 78 -6.95 6.76 -5.63
C TRP A 78 -5.53 6.82 -6.25
N ASN A 79 -5.12 7.96 -6.79
CA ASN A 79 -3.88 8.07 -7.59
C ASN A 79 -2.71 8.79 -6.90
N LYS A 80 -2.95 9.62 -5.86
CA LYS A 80 -1.89 10.45 -5.26
C LYS A 80 -1.61 10.06 -3.81
N ALA A 81 -0.33 9.84 -3.50
CA ALA A 81 0.10 9.34 -2.20
C ALA A 81 -0.33 10.23 -1.03
N ASP A 82 -0.11 11.55 -1.11
CA ASP A 82 -0.49 12.45 -0.01
C ASP A 82 -2.01 12.49 0.22
N SER A 83 -2.78 12.60 -0.86
CA SER A 83 -4.24 12.57 -0.79
C SER A 83 -4.76 11.24 -0.27
N PHE A 84 -4.15 10.11 -0.66
CA PHE A 84 -4.51 8.80 -0.13
C PHE A 84 -4.19 8.66 1.36
N LYS A 85 -3.03 9.15 1.82
CA LYS A 85 -2.70 9.21 3.25
C LYS A 85 -3.73 10.02 4.03
N ASN A 86 -4.17 11.17 3.52
CA ASN A 86 -5.18 11.99 4.18
C ASN A 86 -6.55 11.30 4.19
N TYR A 87 -6.89 10.60 3.11
CA TYR A 87 -8.09 9.78 3.01
C TYR A 87 -8.10 8.63 4.03
N VAL A 88 -7.07 7.79 4.11
CA VAL A 88 -7.05 6.68 5.08
C VAL A 88 -7.06 7.17 6.53
N LYS A 89 -6.47 8.35 6.81
CA LYS A 89 -6.62 9.01 8.12
C LYS A 89 -8.06 9.41 8.43
N SER A 90 -8.81 9.93 7.44
CA SER A 90 -10.23 10.25 7.62
C SER A 90 -11.11 9.02 7.84
N LEU A 91 -10.63 7.85 7.43
CA LEU A 91 -11.25 6.54 7.71
C LEU A 91 -10.77 5.93 9.04
N SER A 92 -9.98 6.67 9.83
CA SER A 92 -9.44 6.20 11.11
C SER A 92 -8.60 4.92 11.01
N TRP A 93 -7.84 4.75 9.92
CA TRP A 93 -6.89 3.65 9.81
C TRP A 93 -5.82 3.72 10.91
N ASN A 94 -5.43 2.55 11.42
CA ASN A 94 -4.46 2.46 12.52
C ASN A 94 -3.07 2.81 12.00
N ARG A 95 -2.42 3.82 12.61
CA ARG A 95 -1.01 4.09 12.32
C ARG A 95 -0.14 3.10 13.11
N LEU A 96 0.44 2.14 12.40
CA LEU A 96 1.31 1.12 13.01
C LEU A 96 2.67 1.66 13.43
N GLY A 97 3.16 2.68 12.74
CA GLY A 97 4.43 3.29 13.08
C GLY A 97 4.80 4.44 12.16
N ASN A 98 5.84 5.15 12.58
CA ASN A 98 6.56 6.11 11.78
C ASN A 98 8.06 5.91 11.99
N TRP A 99 8.85 6.07 10.93
CA TRP A 99 10.27 5.76 10.96
C TRP A 99 11.11 6.82 10.26
N SER A 100 12.37 6.86 10.64
CA SER A 100 13.44 7.54 9.94
C SER A 100 14.72 6.73 10.01
N LYS A 101 15.74 7.09 9.23
CA LYS A 101 16.95 6.27 9.11
C LYS A 101 17.61 5.91 10.45
N ASN A 102 17.78 6.91 11.32
CA ASN A 102 18.46 6.73 12.60
C ASN A 102 17.50 6.77 13.80
N GLY A 103 16.20 6.98 13.56
CA GLY A 103 15.26 7.33 14.62
C GLY A 103 15.52 8.74 15.14
N VAL A 104 14.56 9.63 14.98
CA VAL A 104 14.53 10.92 15.68
C VAL A 104 13.41 10.90 16.71
N THR A 105 13.37 11.87 17.62
CA THR A 105 12.31 12.02 18.63
C THR A 105 10.93 11.77 18.04
N GLY A 106 10.19 10.83 18.65
CA GLY A 106 8.85 10.46 18.22
C GLY A 106 8.77 9.53 16.99
N THR A 107 9.90 8.99 16.53
CA THR A 107 9.99 8.00 15.44
C THR A 107 10.94 6.85 15.75
N TYR A 108 10.68 5.69 15.18
CA TYR A 108 11.61 4.56 15.24
C TYR A 108 12.75 4.73 14.23
N ALA A 109 13.92 4.14 14.50
CA ALA A 109 14.88 3.86 13.45
C ALA A 109 14.30 2.75 12.56
N TYR A 110 14.25 2.91 11.25
CA TYR A 110 13.88 1.77 10.41
C TYR A 110 15.01 0.74 10.43
N VAL A 111 14.62 -0.52 10.47
CA VAL A 111 15.46 -1.69 10.28
C VAL A 111 14.78 -2.58 9.24
N ASN A 112 15.46 -3.63 8.77
CA ASN A 112 14.88 -4.49 7.72
C ASN A 112 13.60 -5.19 8.20
N ASN A 113 13.56 -5.66 9.44
CA ASN A 113 12.35 -6.19 10.10
C ASN A 113 11.91 -5.19 11.18
N SER A 114 10.84 -4.45 10.92
CA SER A 114 10.38 -3.29 11.69
C SER A 114 9.76 -3.61 13.05
N ALA A 115 9.45 -4.89 13.32
CA ALA A 115 8.62 -5.37 14.43
C ALA A 115 7.14 -4.90 14.43
N ASN A 116 6.81 -3.75 13.84
CA ASN A 116 5.42 -3.27 13.78
C ASN A 116 4.68 -3.78 12.52
N LEU A 117 5.43 -4.06 11.45
CA LEU A 117 4.93 -4.83 10.32
C LEU A 117 5.09 -6.31 10.68
N THR A 118 3.98 -7.04 10.70
CA THR A 118 3.93 -8.43 11.18
C THR A 118 3.25 -9.31 10.14
N ALA A 119 3.31 -10.62 10.31
CA ALA A 119 2.57 -11.53 9.43
C ALA A 119 1.05 -11.33 9.47
N SER A 120 0.49 -10.80 10.57
CA SER A 120 -0.97 -10.62 10.70
C SER A 120 -1.50 -9.39 9.96
N ASN A 121 -0.63 -8.44 9.58
CA ASN A 121 -1.01 -7.22 8.87
C ASN A 121 -0.54 -7.15 7.41
N THR A 122 0.06 -8.23 6.89
CA THR A 122 0.28 -8.37 5.45
C THR A 122 -1.03 -8.26 4.68
N GLY A 123 -0.98 -7.63 3.51
CA GLY A 123 -2.14 -7.51 2.63
C GLY A 123 -3.19 -6.49 3.09
N LYS A 124 -2.97 -5.75 4.18
CA LYS A 124 -3.88 -4.68 4.65
C LYS A 124 -3.16 -3.40 5.11
N VAL A 125 -1.88 -3.26 4.76
CA VAL A 125 -1.05 -2.12 5.16
C VAL A 125 -0.53 -1.39 3.93
N VAL A 126 -0.73 -0.08 3.90
CA VAL A 126 -0.03 0.84 3.00
C VAL A 126 1.15 1.44 3.74
N ILE A 127 2.27 1.55 3.04
CA ILE A 127 3.46 2.26 3.51
C ILE A 127 3.61 3.53 2.66
N PHE A 128 3.66 4.68 3.31
CA PHE A 128 3.90 5.97 2.68
C PHE A 128 5.32 6.44 2.93
N TYR A 129 5.90 7.10 1.94
CA TYR A 129 7.22 7.70 2.01
C TYR A 129 7.10 9.20 1.73
N ASP A 130 7.57 9.99 2.69
CA ASP A 130 7.86 11.41 2.55
C ASP A 130 9.36 11.53 2.36
N TRP A 131 9.82 11.76 1.14
CA TRP A 131 11.25 11.74 0.82
C TRP A 131 11.99 12.96 1.35
N THR A 132 11.31 14.09 1.53
CA THR A 132 11.92 15.37 1.93
C THR A 132 11.75 15.67 3.42
N GLY A 133 10.87 14.95 4.11
CA GLY A 133 10.51 15.19 5.49
C GLY A 133 9.60 16.40 5.69
N ASN A 134 8.94 16.88 4.63
CA ASN A 134 8.09 18.07 4.67
C ASN A 134 6.63 17.77 5.12
N GLY A 135 6.30 16.51 5.37
CA GLY A 135 4.97 16.05 5.78
C GLY A 135 4.05 15.67 4.61
N GLU A 136 4.49 15.83 3.37
CA GLU A 136 3.77 15.44 2.15
C GLU A 136 4.27 14.09 1.64
N MET A 137 3.34 13.16 1.38
CA MET A 137 3.75 11.84 0.92
C MET A 137 4.06 11.87 -0.58
N ASN A 138 5.29 11.52 -0.96
CA ASN A 138 5.73 11.45 -2.34
C ASN A 138 5.46 10.09 -2.99
N HIS A 139 5.42 9.03 -2.17
CA HIS A 139 5.33 7.66 -2.67
C HIS A 139 4.51 6.76 -1.74
N SER A 140 3.97 5.68 -2.29
CA SER A 140 3.27 4.63 -1.54
C SER A 140 3.66 3.23 -2.02
N SER A 141 3.65 2.26 -1.11
CA SER A 141 3.84 0.84 -1.41
C SER A 141 2.89 -0.04 -0.60
N PHE A 142 2.74 -1.29 -1.04
CA PHE A 142 1.85 -2.27 -0.44
C PHE A 142 2.65 -3.34 0.29
N TYR A 143 2.36 -3.57 1.57
CA TYR A 143 3.06 -4.54 2.39
C TYR A 143 2.55 -5.97 2.18
N VAL A 144 3.44 -6.88 1.77
CA VAL A 144 3.06 -8.20 1.26
C VAL A 144 3.61 -9.37 2.07
N VAL A 145 4.83 -9.27 2.60
CA VAL A 145 5.48 -10.41 3.29
C VAL A 145 6.28 -9.92 4.50
N ASN A 146 6.10 -10.57 5.64
CA ASN A 146 6.86 -10.30 6.86
C ASN A 146 8.17 -11.09 6.86
N ASN A 147 9.27 -10.43 7.21
CA ASN A 147 10.54 -11.07 7.55
C ASN A 147 11.03 -12.15 6.55
N ALA A 148 11.04 -11.83 5.26
CA ALA A 148 11.47 -12.72 4.17
C ALA A 148 12.68 -12.16 3.40
N LYS A 149 13.32 -13.02 2.61
CA LYS A 149 14.46 -12.63 1.77
C LYS A 149 13.97 -11.71 0.64
N THR A 150 14.66 -10.60 0.41
CA THR A 150 14.39 -9.76 -0.78
C THR A 150 14.56 -10.57 -2.06
N SER A 151 13.68 -10.33 -3.03
CA SER A 151 13.81 -10.86 -4.38
C SER A 151 14.93 -10.17 -5.19
N ASN A 152 15.38 -8.99 -4.74
CA ASN A 152 16.28 -8.13 -5.50
C ASN A 152 17.50 -7.70 -4.67
N THR A 153 18.49 -8.59 -4.60
CA THR A 153 19.74 -8.36 -3.87
C THR A 153 20.61 -7.24 -4.47
N SER A 154 20.42 -6.92 -5.75
CA SER A 154 21.11 -5.80 -6.38
C SER A 154 20.63 -4.47 -5.79
N LEU A 155 19.31 -4.28 -5.67
CA LEU A 155 18.70 -3.08 -5.12
C LEU A 155 18.82 -2.98 -3.59
N ASP A 156 18.63 -4.10 -2.89
CA ASP A 156 18.45 -4.08 -1.44
C ASP A 156 19.66 -4.61 -0.66
N GLY A 157 20.57 -5.31 -1.34
CA GLY A 157 21.61 -6.13 -0.70
C GLY A 157 21.10 -7.51 -0.32
N ASN A 158 21.97 -8.35 0.23
CA ASN A 158 21.65 -9.72 0.64
C ASN A 158 20.89 -9.76 1.97
N VAL A 159 19.72 -9.11 2.07
CA VAL A 159 18.99 -8.86 3.32
C VAL A 159 17.71 -9.70 3.47
N THR A 160 17.26 -9.83 4.71
CA THR A 160 15.96 -10.40 5.11
C THR A 160 15.19 -9.35 5.91
N GLY A 161 13.89 -9.21 5.68
CA GLY A 161 13.03 -8.27 6.40
C GLY A 161 11.64 -8.15 5.80
N ASP A 162 10.95 -7.06 6.12
CA ASP A 162 9.60 -6.79 5.64
C ASP A 162 9.62 -6.38 4.16
N LEU A 163 8.79 -7.01 3.36
CA LEU A 163 8.78 -6.84 1.91
C LEU A 163 7.52 -6.15 1.43
N ILE A 164 7.71 -5.29 0.42
CA ILE A 164 6.66 -4.55 -0.26
C ILE A 164 6.65 -4.86 -1.75
N ASN A 165 5.49 -4.63 -2.36
CA ASN A 165 5.38 -4.38 -3.78
C ASN A 165 5.07 -2.91 -4.01
N GLN A 166 5.52 -2.37 -5.14
CA GLN A 166 5.21 -1.01 -5.52
C GLN A 166 5.29 -0.83 -7.02
N HIS A 167 4.54 0.15 -7.52
CA HIS A 167 4.85 0.78 -8.81
C HIS A 167 5.81 1.96 -8.61
N SER A 168 6.15 2.66 -9.70
CA SER A 168 7.31 3.54 -9.80
C SER A 168 8.61 2.75 -9.79
N ASN A 169 8.93 2.18 -10.95
CA ASN A 169 9.97 1.16 -11.23
C ASN A 169 9.58 -0.27 -10.82
N GLU A 170 8.28 -0.58 -10.77
CA GLU A 170 7.69 -1.94 -10.83
C GLU A 170 8.49 -2.98 -10.02
N ARG A 171 8.27 -2.99 -8.71
CA ARG A 171 9.07 -3.78 -7.76
C ARG A 171 8.22 -4.83 -7.09
N TYR A 172 8.76 -6.04 -7.07
CA TYR A 172 8.20 -7.23 -6.43
C TYR A 172 9.06 -7.65 -5.25
N HIS A 173 8.49 -7.78 -4.05
CA HIS A 173 9.14 -8.36 -2.86
C HIS A 173 10.50 -7.71 -2.52
N VAL A 174 10.55 -6.37 -2.52
CA VAL A 174 11.74 -5.59 -2.13
C VAL A 174 11.62 -5.09 -0.69
N ILE A 175 12.75 -4.77 -0.03
CA ILE A 175 12.77 -4.37 1.38
C ILE A 175 11.96 -3.08 1.62
N TRP A 176 11.09 -3.04 2.62
CA TRP A 176 10.16 -1.93 2.81
C TRP A 176 10.82 -0.56 3.02
N ASN A 177 11.95 -0.50 3.74
CA ASN A 177 12.60 0.77 4.11
C ASN A 177 13.37 1.41 2.95
N ARG A 178 13.67 0.64 1.90
CA ARG A 178 14.43 1.04 0.71
C ARG A 178 15.77 1.73 1.02
N ASP A 179 16.42 1.45 2.15
CA ASP A 179 17.58 2.22 2.62
C ASP A 179 18.73 2.29 1.61
N LYS A 180 19.04 1.17 0.95
CA LYS A 180 20.11 1.12 -0.07
C LYS A 180 19.69 1.82 -1.36
N ALA A 181 18.43 1.72 -1.74
CA ALA A 181 17.90 2.26 -3.00
C ALA A 181 17.37 3.70 -2.91
N ASN A 182 17.33 4.28 -1.71
CA ASN A 182 16.79 5.61 -1.45
C ASN A 182 17.92 6.64 -1.29
N ALA A 183 18.16 7.45 -2.33
CA ALA A 183 19.13 8.54 -2.28
C ALA A 183 18.77 9.63 -1.25
N GLN A 184 17.49 9.79 -0.92
CA GLN A 184 16.96 10.80 0.01
C GLN A 184 16.78 10.26 1.45
N ARG A 185 17.27 9.04 1.75
CA ARG A 185 17.10 8.34 3.03
C ARG A 185 17.43 9.14 4.29
N LYS A 186 18.29 10.16 4.20
CA LYS A 186 18.61 11.07 5.32
C LYS A 186 17.39 11.85 5.79
N TYR A 187 16.54 12.27 4.86
CA TYR A 187 15.37 13.11 5.11
C TYR A 187 14.08 12.29 5.12
N THR A 188 14.10 11.12 4.48
CA THR A 188 12.91 10.31 4.31
C THR A 188 12.26 9.93 5.64
N ARG A 189 10.95 10.16 5.73
CA ARG A 189 10.06 9.66 6.77
C ARG A 189 9.15 8.60 6.17
N ILE A 190 8.96 7.51 6.91
CA ILE A 190 8.13 6.38 6.47
C ILE A 190 6.97 6.24 7.45
N TYR A 191 5.77 5.98 6.95
CA TYR A 191 4.56 5.82 7.74
C TYR A 191 3.79 4.59 7.29
N ALA A 192 3.35 3.75 8.22
CA ALA A 192 2.52 2.58 7.92
C ALA A 192 1.12 2.79 8.48
N PHE A 193 0.11 2.58 7.64
CA PHE A 193 -1.30 2.63 8.01
C PHE A 193 -1.98 1.32 7.66
N GLU A 194 -2.71 0.76 8.63
CA GLU A 194 -3.42 -0.49 8.54
C GLU A 194 -4.93 -0.24 8.40
N LEU A 195 -5.54 -0.92 7.42
CA LEU A 195 -6.99 -1.01 7.30
C LEU A 195 -7.57 -1.73 8.54
N PRO A 196 -8.52 -1.10 9.27
CA PRO A 196 -9.19 -1.74 10.40
C PRO A 196 -9.90 -3.03 9.98
N ALA A 197 -10.00 -3.97 10.92
CA ALA A 197 -10.69 -5.25 10.72
C ALA A 197 -12.19 -5.08 10.46
#